data_AF-A0A673T4V1-F1
#
_entry.id   AF-A0A673T4V1-F1
#
_cell.length_a   1.000
_cell.length_b   1.000
_cell.length_c   1.000
_cell.angle_alpha   90.00
_cell.angle_beta   90.00
_cell.angle_gamma   90.00
#
_symmetry.space_group_name_H-M   'P 1'
#
loop_
_entity.id
_entity.type
_entity.pdbx_description
1 polymer ?
#
loop_
_entity_poly.entity_id
_entity_poly.type
_entity_poly.pdbx_seq_one_letter_code
_entity_poly.pdbx_strand_id
1 'polypeptide(L)'
;WPSAQKVSPFSPLFLCNKVVSAGPCVFLRRASRGSNTAEWGLLLPARPWALAGHPASLSTAPCRCSRISPQKRENCGFPGITSDQCFASGCCFDSNVAGVPWCFRPLPKQVSEECVMEVSARKNCGYPGISPEECASRKCCFSDNIFQVPWCFFPISVEGTVCAGQGAVRGGGVGACRVLSQW
;
A
#
# COMPACT_ATOMS: atom_id res chain seq x y z
N TRP A 1 58.55 14.72 -26.67
CA TRP A 1 58.60 16.18 -26.45
C TRP A 1 59.25 16.82 -27.66
N PRO A 2 58.80 18.00 -28.11
CA PRO A 2 57.59 18.70 -27.73
C PRO A 2 56.67 18.87 -28.96
N SER A 3 55.50 19.47 -28.93
CA SER A 3 54.50 19.79 -27.92
C SER A 3 53.43 20.53 -28.72
N ALA A 4 52.17 20.17 -28.53
CA ALA A 4 51.09 21.13 -28.74
C ALA A 4 50.00 20.81 -27.72
N GLN A 5 50.30 21.17 -26.48
CA GLN A 5 49.32 21.41 -25.45
C GLN A 5 48.51 22.63 -25.86
N LYS A 6 47.18 22.54 -25.81
CA LYS A 6 46.35 23.72 -25.57
C LYS A 6 45.44 23.42 -24.39
N VAL A 7 45.93 23.84 -23.23
CA VAL A 7 45.16 23.87 -21.98
C VAL A 7 44.59 25.27 -21.78
N SER A 8 43.33 25.30 -21.35
CA SER A 8 42.71 26.30 -20.46
C SER A 8 42.32 27.66 -21.07
N PRO A 9 41.48 28.48 -20.37
CA PRO A 9 40.77 28.25 -19.10
C PRO A 9 39.27 28.64 -19.15
N PHE A 10 38.60 28.54 -17.98
CA PHE A 10 37.33 29.20 -17.61
C PHE A 10 36.01 28.40 -17.74
N SER A 11 35.75 27.56 -16.74
CA SER A 11 34.62 27.84 -15.81
C SER A 11 35.17 28.80 -14.73
N PRO A 12 34.44 29.83 -14.27
CA PRO A 12 33.11 29.67 -13.70
C PRO A 12 32.12 30.77 -14.14
N LEU A 13 30.83 30.53 -13.93
CA LEU A 13 30.00 31.36 -13.05
C LEU A 13 28.53 30.97 -13.26
N PHE A 14 27.94 30.54 -12.16
CA PHE A 14 26.52 30.65 -11.88
C PHE A 14 25.99 32.00 -12.38
N LEU A 15 25.01 31.96 -13.27
CA LEU A 15 24.03 33.02 -13.43
C LEU A 15 22.63 32.40 -13.49
N CYS A 16 22.14 32.04 -12.30
CA CYS A 16 20.72 32.18 -12.02
C CYS A 16 20.46 33.67 -11.75
N ASN A 17 19.73 34.33 -12.66
CA ASN A 17 18.89 35.48 -12.32
C ASN A 17 17.66 35.38 -13.26
N LYS A 18 16.45 35.05 -12.76
CA LYS A 18 15.43 36.01 -12.26
C LYS A 18 15.08 37.01 -13.39
N VAL A 19 13.86 37.21 -13.86
CA VAL A 19 12.52 37.28 -13.26
C VAL A 19 11.54 37.31 -14.43
N VAL A 20 10.47 36.50 -14.43
CA VAL A 20 9.12 36.98 -14.77
C VAL A 20 8.16 36.30 -13.80
N SER A 21 7.84 37.05 -12.75
CA SER A 21 6.74 36.78 -11.84
C SER A 21 5.44 37.20 -12.53
N ALA A 22 4.45 36.31 -12.55
CA ALA A 22 3.05 36.65 -12.74
C ALA A 22 2.21 35.79 -11.79
N GLY A 23 2.41 36.01 -10.49
CA GLY A 23 1.47 35.56 -9.46
C GLY A 23 0.31 36.57 -9.33
N PRO A 24 -0.91 36.12 -8.99
CA PRO A 24 -2.08 37.00 -8.88
C PRO A 24 -1.94 37.99 -7.72
N CYS A 25 -2.36 39.23 -7.97
CA CYS A 25 -2.36 40.33 -7.01
C CYS A 25 -3.20 39.98 -5.77
N VAL A 26 -2.53 39.88 -4.63
CA VAL A 26 -3.16 39.92 -3.30
C VAL A 26 -3.61 41.35 -3.02
N PHE A 27 -4.91 41.58 -2.96
CA PHE A 27 -5.48 42.82 -2.41
C PHE A 27 -5.30 42.81 -0.89
N LEU A 28 -4.21 43.38 -0.40
CA LEU A 28 -4.07 43.72 1.02
C LEU A 28 -4.92 44.98 1.29
N ARG A 29 -6.11 44.78 1.87
CA ARG A 29 -6.89 45.90 2.42
C ARG A 29 -6.17 46.43 3.66
N ARG A 30 -5.88 47.72 3.59
CA ARG A 30 -5.24 48.55 4.61
C ARG A 30 -6.10 48.59 5.88
N ALA A 31 -5.51 48.19 7.01
CA ALA A 31 -6.10 48.35 8.33
C ALA A 31 -6.17 49.84 8.71
N SER A 32 -7.31 50.27 9.29
CA SER A 32 -7.45 51.58 9.93
C SER A 32 -8.14 51.44 11.28
N ARG A 33 -7.35 51.71 12.32
CA ARG A 33 -7.65 52.35 13.62
C ARG A 33 -8.95 51.99 14.37
N GLY A 34 -8.78 51.24 15.46
CA GLY A 34 -8.93 51.71 16.84
C GLY A 34 -10.34 52.01 17.38
N SER A 35 -10.76 51.27 18.40
CA SER A 35 -11.54 51.82 19.51
C SER A 35 -11.45 50.91 20.75
N ASN A 36 -11.45 51.56 21.90
CA ASN A 36 -11.15 51.03 23.22
C ASN A 36 -12.36 50.36 23.89
N THR A 37 -12.08 49.79 25.06
CA THR A 37 -12.96 49.54 26.22
C THR A 37 -13.55 48.13 26.39
N ALA A 38 -13.45 47.72 27.67
CA ALA A 38 -13.93 46.51 28.31
C ALA A 38 -15.40 46.21 27.98
N GLU A 39 -15.96 45.01 28.18
CA GLU A 39 -16.09 44.36 29.49
C GLU A 39 -16.98 43.10 29.32
N TRP A 40 -16.97 42.23 30.34
CA TRP A 40 -17.91 41.12 30.63
C TRP A 40 -17.79 39.82 29.83
N GLY A 41 -17.35 38.79 30.57
CA GLY A 41 -17.14 37.44 30.05
C GLY A 41 -18.38 36.60 29.93
N LEU A 42 -18.17 35.43 29.34
CA LEU A 42 -18.88 34.19 29.60
C LEU A 42 -17.88 33.07 29.32
N LEU A 43 -17.49 32.39 30.41
CA LEU A 43 -16.74 31.15 30.40
C LEU A 43 -17.58 30.08 29.69
N LEU A 44 -17.22 29.75 28.45
CA LEU A 44 -17.65 28.48 27.86
C LEU A 44 -16.64 27.40 28.28
N PRO A 45 -17.10 26.31 28.93
CA PRO A 45 -16.19 25.27 29.37
C PRO A 45 -15.56 24.60 28.17
N ALA A 46 -14.24 24.41 28.26
CA ALA A 46 -13.45 23.57 27.38
C ALA A 46 -14.19 22.24 27.15
N ARG A 47 -14.53 21.93 25.90
CA ARG A 47 -14.95 20.57 25.51
C ARG A 47 -13.67 19.73 25.43
N PRO A 48 -13.42 18.81 26.37
CA PRO A 48 -12.27 17.93 26.31
C PRO A 48 -12.55 16.85 25.27
N TRP A 49 -11.57 16.67 24.38
CA TRP A 49 -11.34 15.50 23.52
C TRP A 49 -12.55 14.81 22.87
N ALA A 50 -12.76 15.11 21.59
CA ALA A 50 -13.26 14.12 20.65
C ALA A 50 -12.28 13.96 19.48
N LEU A 51 -11.03 13.60 19.79
CA LEU A 51 -10.19 12.88 18.84
C LEU A 51 -10.52 11.38 18.96
N ALA A 52 -11.77 11.02 18.63
CA ALA A 52 -12.06 9.64 18.27
C ALA A 52 -11.57 9.45 16.83
N GLY A 53 -10.25 9.38 16.66
CA GLY A 53 -9.68 8.68 15.53
C GLY A 53 -10.24 7.26 15.59
N HIS A 54 -11.09 6.91 14.63
CA HIS A 54 -11.44 5.52 14.44
C HIS A 54 -10.12 4.78 14.21
N PRO A 55 -9.76 3.73 14.99
CA PRO A 55 -8.67 2.88 14.58
C PRO A 55 -9.07 2.41 13.18
N ALA A 56 -8.24 2.74 12.19
CA ALA A 56 -8.40 2.23 10.85
C ALA A 56 -8.62 0.73 11.02
N SER A 57 -9.83 0.25 10.72
CA SER A 57 -10.08 -1.16 10.55
C SER A 57 -9.02 -1.59 9.55
N LEU A 58 -8.05 -2.34 10.05
CA LEU A 58 -6.91 -2.83 9.29
C LEU A 58 -7.48 -3.95 8.41
N SER A 59 -8.37 -3.57 7.50
CA SER A 59 -8.98 -4.44 6.53
C SER A 59 -7.82 -4.92 5.67
N THR A 60 -7.36 -6.10 6.02
CA THR A 60 -6.33 -6.81 5.28
C THR A 60 -6.79 -6.85 3.83
N ALA A 61 -5.97 -6.30 2.94
CA ALA A 61 -6.33 -6.19 1.54
C ALA A 61 -6.80 -7.55 0.98
N PRO A 62 -7.89 -7.60 0.19
CA PRO A 62 -8.61 -8.85 -0.09
C PRO A 62 -7.72 -9.98 -0.63
N CYS A 63 -6.76 -9.65 -1.50
CA CYS A 63 -5.84 -10.62 -2.10
C CYS A 63 -4.95 -11.31 -1.07
N ARG A 64 -4.65 -10.63 0.05
CA ARG A 64 -3.79 -11.17 1.11
C ARG A 64 -4.46 -12.30 1.91
N CYS A 65 -5.80 -12.40 1.84
CA CYS A 65 -6.56 -13.49 2.43
C CYS A 65 -6.97 -14.53 1.39
N SER A 66 -7.50 -14.10 0.25
CA SER A 66 -8.13 -14.98 -0.73
C SER A 66 -7.14 -15.83 -1.54
N ARG A 67 -5.89 -15.39 -1.68
CA ARG A 67 -4.86 -16.08 -2.47
C ARG A 67 -4.06 -17.13 -1.67
N ILE A 68 -4.40 -17.37 -0.40
CA ILE A 68 -3.76 -18.39 0.44
C ILE A 68 -4.49 -19.72 0.28
N SER A 69 -3.75 -20.76 -0.10
CA SER A 69 -4.26 -22.12 -0.12
C SER A 69 -4.59 -22.59 1.29
N PRO A 70 -5.77 -23.23 1.53
CA PRO A 70 -6.18 -23.63 2.88
C PRO A 70 -5.14 -24.44 3.65
N GLN A 71 -4.38 -25.28 2.95
CA GLN A 71 -3.34 -26.15 3.51
C GLN A 71 -2.06 -25.41 3.94
N LYS A 72 -1.84 -24.19 3.46
CA LYS A 72 -0.69 -23.35 3.84
C LYS A 72 -1.07 -22.25 4.83
N ARG A 73 -2.29 -22.26 5.34
CA ARG A 73 -2.75 -21.29 6.34
C ARG A 73 -1.96 -21.49 7.64
N GLU A 74 -1.28 -20.45 8.06
CA GLU A 74 -0.66 -20.39 9.39
C GLU A 74 -1.65 -19.84 10.40
N ASN A 75 -1.87 -20.57 11.51
CA ASN A 75 -2.78 -20.11 12.57
C ASN A 75 -2.35 -18.75 13.14
N CYS A 76 -3.30 -17.84 13.28
CA CYS A 76 -3.11 -16.52 13.89
C CYS A 76 -3.95 -16.30 15.16
N GLY A 77 -5.00 -17.10 15.37
CA GLY A 77 -5.94 -16.92 16.47
C GLY A 77 -5.84 -17.98 17.56
N PHE A 78 -6.64 -17.82 18.61
CA PHE A 78 -6.89 -18.86 19.60
C PHE A 78 -8.11 -19.73 19.19
N PRO A 79 -8.23 -20.96 19.72
CA PRO A 79 -9.40 -21.82 19.45
C PRO A 79 -10.71 -21.13 19.86
N GLY A 80 -11.71 -21.12 18.98
CA GLY A 80 -13.00 -20.47 19.23
C GLY A 80 -13.02 -18.95 19.02
N ILE A 81 -11.97 -18.37 18.45
CA ILE A 81 -11.93 -16.96 18.06
C ILE A 81 -13.09 -16.63 17.09
N THR A 82 -13.73 -15.49 17.31
CA THR A 82 -14.77 -14.98 16.40
C THR A 82 -14.14 -14.32 15.17
N SER A 83 -14.93 -14.19 14.09
CA SER A 83 -14.53 -13.49 12.86
C SER A 83 -14.01 -12.07 13.16
N ASP A 84 -14.75 -11.30 13.95
CA ASP A 84 -14.40 -9.91 14.27
C ASP A 84 -13.10 -9.81 15.09
N GLN A 85 -12.90 -10.71 16.06
CA GLN A 85 -11.66 -10.77 16.83
C GLN A 85 -10.45 -11.13 15.96
N CYS A 86 -10.64 -12.03 14.99
CA CYS A 86 -9.58 -12.41 14.06
C CYS A 86 -9.17 -11.22 13.16
N PHE A 87 -10.15 -10.53 12.56
CA PHE A 87 -9.88 -9.35 11.73
C PHE A 87 -9.30 -8.18 12.55
N ALA A 88 -9.78 -7.97 13.78
CA ALA A 88 -9.23 -6.97 14.70
C ALA A 88 -7.76 -7.27 15.08
N SER A 89 -7.36 -8.54 15.03
CA SER A 89 -5.97 -8.98 15.21
C SER A 89 -5.11 -8.79 13.95
N GLY A 90 -5.67 -8.23 12.88
CA GLY A 90 -4.99 -8.03 11.60
C GLY A 90 -4.86 -9.30 10.76
N CYS A 91 -5.67 -10.32 11.05
CA CYS A 91 -5.63 -11.62 10.38
C CYS A 91 -6.84 -11.87 9.48
N CYS A 92 -6.79 -12.97 8.74
CA CYS A 92 -7.84 -13.39 7.83
C CYS A 92 -8.71 -14.45 8.49
N PHE A 93 -10.03 -14.36 8.30
CA PHE A 93 -10.97 -15.37 8.78
C PHE A 93 -11.67 -16.08 7.62
N ASP A 94 -11.68 -17.42 7.64
CA ASP A 94 -12.48 -18.26 6.74
C ASP A 94 -12.80 -19.62 7.39
N SER A 95 -14.09 -19.85 7.67
CA SER A 95 -14.60 -21.09 8.28
C SER A 95 -15.19 -22.09 7.28
N ASN A 96 -15.05 -21.85 5.97
CA ASN A 96 -15.67 -22.72 4.95
C ASN A 96 -14.90 -24.02 4.70
N VAL A 97 -13.67 -24.14 5.23
CA VAL A 97 -12.81 -25.33 5.07
C VAL A 97 -12.54 -25.93 6.44
N ALA A 98 -12.91 -27.20 6.63
CA ALA A 98 -12.62 -27.95 7.84
C ALA A 98 -11.18 -28.49 7.84
N GLY A 99 -10.64 -28.75 9.04
CA GLY A 99 -9.31 -29.35 9.20
C GLY A 99 -8.13 -28.38 8.98
N VAL A 100 -8.41 -27.08 8.82
CA VAL A 100 -7.40 -26.01 8.67
C VAL A 100 -7.71 -24.85 9.62
N PRO A 101 -6.74 -23.98 9.95
CA PRO A 101 -6.99 -22.81 10.78
C PRO A 101 -8.00 -21.85 10.13
N TRP A 102 -9.05 -21.51 10.88
CA TRP A 102 -10.06 -20.53 10.43
C TRP A 102 -9.59 -19.10 10.57
N CYS A 103 -8.79 -18.80 11.59
CA CYS A 103 -8.10 -17.52 11.72
C CYS A 103 -6.62 -17.70 11.35
N PHE A 104 -6.19 -17.08 10.25
CA PHE A 104 -4.88 -17.32 9.66
C PHE A 104 -4.15 -16.03 9.29
N ARG A 105 -2.82 -16.12 9.22
CA ARG A 105 -1.97 -14.99 8.86
C ARG A 105 -2.18 -14.60 7.40
N PRO A 106 -2.25 -13.29 7.10
CA PRO A 106 -2.34 -12.82 5.73
C PRO A 106 -1.00 -12.95 4.99
N LEU A 107 -1.03 -12.94 3.67
CA LEU A 107 0.18 -12.84 2.86
C LEU A 107 0.94 -11.54 3.18
N PRO A 108 2.26 -11.48 2.97
CA PRO A 108 3.03 -10.25 3.12
C PRO A 108 2.42 -9.10 2.32
N LYS A 109 2.45 -7.89 2.90
CA LYS A 109 2.00 -6.68 2.22
C LYS A 109 3.00 -6.35 1.10
N GLN A 110 2.49 -6.08 -0.09
CA GLN A 110 3.29 -5.70 -1.25
C GLN A 110 2.92 -4.29 -1.71
N VAL A 111 3.73 -3.74 -2.63
CA VAL A 111 3.52 -2.39 -3.20
C VAL A 111 2.21 -2.32 -4.01
N SER A 112 1.82 -3.41 -4.66
CA SER A 112 0.54 -3.54 -5.36
C SER A 112 -0.17 -4.85 -5.02
N GLU A 113 -1.50 -4.87 -5.11
CA GLU A 113 -2.34 -6.06 -4.92
C GLU A 113 -2.02 -7.16 -5.95
N GLU A 114 -1.56 -6.78 -7.13
CA GLU A 114 -1.15 -7.70 -8.20
C GLU A 114 0.08 -8.53 -7.79
N CYS A 115 0.92 -7.99 -6.91
CA CYS A 115 2.11 -8.65 -6.40
C CYS A 115 1.86 -9.53 -5.17
N VAL A 116 0.66 -9.49 -4.59
CA VAL A 116 0.31 -10.29 -3.42
C VAL A 116 0.01 -11.72 -3.85
N MET A 117 0.88 -12.67 -3.50
CA MET A 117 0.69 -14.08 -3.84
C MET A 117 1.47 -14.99 -2.89
N GLU A 118 1.14 -16.28 -2.90
CA GLU A 118 1.95 -17.30 -2.23
C GLU A 118 3.33 -17.40 -2.88
N VAL A 119 4.33 -17.71 -2.06
CA VAL A 119 5.73 -17.87 -2.50
C VAL A 119 5.87 -18.95 -3.58
N SER A 120 5.15 -20.05 -3.42
CA SER A 120 5.12 -21.15 -4.39
C SER A 120 4.44 -20.79 -5.71
N ALA A 121 3.64 -19.72 -5.75
CA ALA A 121 2.98 -19.25 -6.97
C ALA A 121 3.87 -18.31 -7.79
N ARG A 122 5.03 -17.87 -7.26
CA ARG A 122 5.95 -16.96 -7.95
C ARG A 122 6.50 -17.61 -9.22
N LYS A 123 6.10 -17.10 -10.38
CA LYS A 123 6.72 -17.41 -11.67
C LYS A 123 7.86 -16.42 -11.92
N ASN A 124 9.07 -16.93 -12.18
CA ASN A 124 10.27 -16.11 -12.38
C ASN A 124 10.12 -15.15 -13.58
N CYS A 125 10.32 -13.85 -13.35
CA CYS A 125 10.33 -12.78 -14.35
C CYS A 125 11.68 -12.03 -14.35
N GLY A 126 12.74 -12.68 -13.89
CA GLY A 126 14.01 -12.05 -13.57
C GLY A 126 15.20 -12.91 -13.95
N TYR A 127 16.32 -12.60 -13.32
CA TYR A 127 17.53 -13.40 -13.27
C TYR A 127 18.22 -13.16 -11.91
N PRO A 128 19.14 -14.04 -11.48
CA PRO A 128 19.84 -13.86 -10.20
C PRO A 128 20.60 -12.52 -10.14
N GLY A 129 20.37 -11.73 -9.09
CA GLY A 129 21.02 -10.44 -8.92
C GLY A 129 20.38 -9.25 -9.65
N ILE A 130 19.21 -9.43 -10.27
CA ILE A 130 18.44 -8.32 -10.87
C ILE A 130 18.11 -7.24 -9.82
N SER A 131 18.24 -5.96 -10.18
CA SER A 131 17.88 -4.87 -9.27
C SER A 131 16.36 -4.70 -9.17
N PRO A 132 15.85 -4.12 -8.06
CA PRO A 132 14.43 -3.78 -7.92
C PRO A 132 13.92 -2.89 -9.07
N GLU A 133 14.72 -1.92 -9.52
CA GLU A 133 14.36 -0.96 -10.55
C GLU A 133 14.26 -1.62 -11.93
N GLU A 134 15.19 -2.54 -12.23
CA GLU A 134 15.15 -3.29 -13.48
C GLU A 134 13.97 -4.27 -13.50
N CYS A 135 13.69 -4.96 -12.38
CA CYS A 135 12.50 -5.80 -12.26
C CYS A 135 11.20 -5.00 -12.47
N ALA A 136 11.10 -3.82 -11.87
CA ALA A 136 9.96 -2.93 -12.04
C ALA A 136 9.82 -2.41 -13.49
N SER A 137 10.95 -2.14 -14.16
CA SER A 137 10.98 -1.74 -15.58
C SER A 137 10.46 -2.85 -16.50
N ARG A 138 10.65 -4.12 -16.11
CA ARG A 138 10.07 -5.30 -16.75
C ARG A 138 8.59 -5.54 -16.40
N LYS A 139 7.95 -4.60 -15.68
CA LYS A 139 6.55 -4.68 -15.22
C LYS A 139 6.30 -5.90 -14.33
N CYS A 140 7.30 -6.26 -13.53
CA CYS A 140 7.25 -7.38 -12.61
C CYS A 140 7.36 -6.95 -11.14
N CYS A 141 7.01 -7.88 -10.26
CA CYS A 141 7.01 -7.70 -8.82
C CYS A 141 8.36 -8.10 -8.24
N PHE A 142 8.89 -7.29 -7.32
CA PHE A 142 10.15 -7.58 -6.63
C PHE A 142 9.93 -7.86 -5.13
N SER A 143 10.52 -8.93 -4.61
CA SER A 143 10.56 -9.24 -3.17
C SER A 143 11.69 -10.23 -2.85
N ASP A 144 12.67 -9.74 -2.10
CA ASP A 144 13.91 -10.42 -1.68
C ASP A 144 13.88 -11.01 -0.25
N ASN A 145 12.74 -10.88 0.43
CA ASN A 145 12.56 -11.33 1.82
C ASN A 145 12.67 -12.86 2.03
N ILE A 146 12.75 -13.66 0.96
CA ILE A 146 12.76 -15.12 1.02
C ILE A 146 13.86 -15.66 0.12
N PHE A 147 14.71 -16.51 0.66
CA PHE A 147 15.79 -17.14 -0.08
C PHE A 147 15.30 -18.31 -0.96
N GLN A 148 16.09 -18.68 -1.96
CA GLN A 148 15.84 -19.83 -2.84
C GLN A 148 14.53 -19.76 -3.67
N VAL A 149 13.98 -18.55 -3.83
CA VAL A 149 12.77 -18.30 -4.64
C VAL A 149 13.04 -17.14 -5.58
N PRO A 150 12.31 -17.02 -6.71
CA PRO A 150 12.44 -15.87 -7.59
C PRO A 150 12.14 -14.57 -6.85
N TRP A 151 13.11 -13.66 -6.84
CA TRP A 151 12.93 -12.32 -6.26
C TRP A 151 12.18 -11.39 -7.18
N CYS A 152 12.38 -11.52 -8.50
CA CYS A 152 11.58 -10.87 -9.51
C CYS A 152 10.59 -11.87 -10.13
N PHE A 153 9.29 -11.61 -10.00
CA PHE A 153 8.23 -12.53 -10.42
C PHE A 153 7.07 -11.81 -11.09
N PHE A 154 6.32 -12.54 -11.92
CA PHE A 154 5.18 -11.97 -12.64
C PHE A 154 4.05 -11.56 -11.68
N PRO A 155 3.36 -10.43 -11.94
CA PRO A 155 2.14 -10.06 -11.22
C PRO A 155 0.97 -11.00 -11.57
N ILE A 156 -0.04 -11.05 -10.71
CA ILE A 156 -1.33 -11.71 -10.98
C ILE A 156 -2.38 -10.62 -11.14
N SER A 157 -3.00 -10.57 -12.33
CA SER A 157 -4.07 -9.62 -12.64
C SER A 157 -5.19 -9.71 -11.61
N VAL A 158 -5.59 -8.56 -11.09
CA VAL A 158 -6.74 -8.46 -10.16
C VAL A 158 -8.08 -8.50 -10.90
N GLU A 159 -8.08 -8.42 -12.23
CA GLU A 159 -9.25 -8.23 -13.11
C GLU A 159 -10.16 -9.46 -13.29
N GLY A 160 -9.89 -10.55 -12.57
CA GLY A 160 -10.82 -11.66 -12.37
C GLY A 160 -11.37 -11.75 -10.95
N THR A 161 -10.98 -10.80 -10.08
CA THR A 161 -11.32 -10.81 -8.63
C THR A 161 -12.54 -9.93 -8.39
N VAL A 162 -13.62 -10.17 -9.13
CA VAL A 162 -14.91 -10.15 -8.44
C VAL A 162 -14.85 -11.37 -7.54
N CYS A 163 -14.61 -11.17 -6.24
CA CYS A 163 -15.09 -12.11 -5.24
C CYS A 163 -16.57 -12.33 -5.60
N ALA A 164 -16.93 -13.47 -6.20
CA ALA A 164 -18.23 -13.69 -6.81
C ALA A 164 -19.34 -13.26 -5.84
N GLY A 165 -19.89 -12.09 -6.12
CA GLY A 165 -20.77 -11.35 -5.25
C GLY A 165 -21.60 -10.44 -6.12
N GLN A 166 -22.33 -11.04 -7.06
CA GLN A 166 -23.64 -10.61 -7.56
C GLN A 166 -24.10 -11.57 -8.66
N GLY A 167 -24.61 -12.71 -8.22
CA GLY A 167 -25.52 -13.56 -8.96
C GLY A 167 -26.37 -14.24 -7.90
N ALA A 168 -27.65 -13.90 -7.83
CA ALA A 168 -28.56 -14.39 -6.81
C ALA A 168 -28.60 -15.93 -6.79
N VAL A 169 -27.90 -16.55 -5.83
CA VAL A 169 -28.03 -17.97 -5.53
C VAL A 169 -28.38 -18.10 -4.06
N ARG A 170 -29.58 -18.62 -3.80
CA ARG A 170 -29.98 -19.15 -2.49
C ARG A 170 -28.98 -20.24 -2.10
N GLY A 171 -28.13 -19.96 -1.13
CA GLY A 171 -27.20 -20.93 -0.55
C GLY A 171 -25.84 -20.30 -0.30
N GLY A 172 -25.55 -20.00 0.97
CA GLY A 172 -24.29 -19.42 1.40
C GLY A 172 -23.11 -20.36 1.15
N GLY A 173 -22.22 -19.95 0.24
CA GLY A 173 -20.92 -20.55 0.02
C GLY A 173 -20.01 -19.52 -0.63
N VAL A 174 -18.85 -19.27 -0.03
CA VAL A 174 -17.85 -18.36 -0.61
C VAL A 174 -17.25 -18.98 -1.87
N GLY A 175 -17.28 -18.24 -2.98
CA GLY A 175 -16.82 -18.72 -4.28
C GLY A 175 -15.31 -19.00 -4.29
N ALA A 176 -14.93 -20.13 -4.88
CA ALA A 176 -13.53 -20.46 -5.15
C ALA A 176 -12.98 -19.57 -6.27
N CYS A 177 -11.85 -18.88 -6.00
CA CYS A 177 -11.08 -18.21 -7.04
C CYS A 177 -10.40 -19.27 -7.91
N ARG A 178 -10.85 -19.43 -9.16
CA ARG A 178 -10.08 -20.15 -10.16
C ARG A 178 -8.97 -19.23 -10.64
N VAL A 179 -7.72 -19.67 -10.48
CA VAL A 179 -6.56 -19.08 -11.16
C VAL A 179 -6.83 -19.23 -12.66
N LEU A 180 -7.15 -18.14 -13.34
CA LEU A 180 -7.07 -18.12 -14.79
C LEU A 180 -5.59 -18.25 -15.11
N SER A 181 -5.18 -19.46 -15.49
CA SER A 181 -3.90 -19.71 -16.13
C SER A 181 -3.84 -18.83 -17.37
N GLN A 182 -3.22 -17.67 -17.27
CA GLN A 182 -2.61 -17.03 -18.42
C GLN A 182 -1.14 -17.46 -18.38
N TRP A 183 -0.73 -18.05 -19.50
CA TRP A 183 0.54 -18.72 -19.78
C TRP A 183 0.69 -20.12 -19.19
#